data_AF-A0A9P2ZWF9-F1
#
_entry.id   AF-A0A9P2ZWF9-F1
#
_cell.length_a   1.000
_cell.length_b   1.000
_cell.length_c   1.000
_cell.angle_alpha   90.00
_cell.angle_beta   90.00
_cell.angle_gamma   90.00
#
_symmetry.space_group_name_H-M   'P 1'
#
loop_
_entity.id
_entity.type
_entity.pdbx_description
1 polymer ?
#
loop_
_entity_poly.entity_id
_entity_poly.type
_entity_poly.pdbx_seq_one_letter_code
_entity_poly.pdbx_strand_id
1 'polypeptide(L)'
;MSSSSSTTCVYFDFDTNQNVTVPCNNVVGSPNLFSGQMEYSNYGYILNHGASYAFISIYSLILVAHIFLGIFWRLWWTLPTLACGTLVEVIGWAGRVMSINTLYWEINYGGLWMYDFNSFVQQICCLVIAPTFYSAANYVLLGRLLDVTDPLYSSLDTRSIRVIFITSDVLCLLVQAGGGAWAGTSSGPNGGNAGAYMMSGGVMLQLVVTIIYIGFFSEWVYRWRKDRPVRRQYKPFPGKKAKAQAKAERATMRHAEDQHHLAAIGSSAAVEKDLPAVGSAPSYVPTSYSSQSAPESRVRLMAIMIAFTTLLIVVRSIYRSIELLNGWAGPIATNEPLFLGMDATMMAILSLSYAIVHPGLLFGRRLF
;
A
#
# COMPACT_ATOMS: atom_id res chain seq x y z
N MET A 1 29.31 37.51 13.00
CA MET A 1 29.91 37.75 11.66
C MET A 1 29.85 36.45 10.90
N SER A 2 28.73 36.17 10.24
CA SER A 2 28.56 35.01 9.35
C SER A 2 29.17 35.36 8.00
N SER A 3 30.26 34.69 7.65
CA SER A 3 30.88 34.76 6.32
C SER A 3 29.83 34.40 5.25
N SER A 4 29.34 35.40 4.54
CA SER A 4 28.56 35.23 3.31
C SER A 4 29.48 34.60 2.26
N SER A 5 29.46 33.27 2.15
CA SER A 5 30.00 32.58 1.00
C SER A 5 29.28 33.10 -0.24
N SER A 6 29.97 33.90 -1.05
CA SER A 6 29.47 34.44 -2.31
C SER A 6 29.21 33.29 -3.27
N THR A 7 27.99 32.74 -3.26
CA THR A 7 27.57 31.70 -4.19
C THR A 7 27.63 32.29 -5.61
N THR A 8 28.48 31.72 -6.47
CA THR A 8 28.60 32.12 -7.88
C THR A 8 27.68 31.25 -8.72
N CYS A 9 26.81 31.88 -9.51
CA CYS A 9 25.93 31.25 -10.47
C CYS A 9 26.59 31.30 -11.84
N VAL A 10 26.35 30.29 -12.68
CA VAL A 10 26.91 30.22 -14.03
C VAL A 10 25.77 30.32 -15.01
N TYR A 11 25.82 31.29 -15.94
CA TYR A 11 24.90 31.33 -17.07
C TYR A 11 25.64 31.01 -18.37
N PHE A 12 24.97 30.29 -19.26
CA PHE A 12 25.46 30.01 -20.59
C PHE A 12 25.08 31.16 -21.51
N ASP A 13 26.10 31.86 -22.01
CA ASP A 13 25.91 32.92 -22.99
C ASP A 13 25.84 32.29 -24.38
N PHE A 14 24.69 32.39 -25.03
CA PHE A 14 24.47 31.85 -26.37
C PHE A 14 25.20 32.63 -27.47
N ASP A 15 25.51 33.92 -27.23
CA ASP A 15 26.20 34.75 -28.21
C ASP A 15 27.71 34.47 -28.21
N THR A 16 28.28 34.21 -27.02
CA THR A 16 29.71 33.92 -26.86
C THR A 16 30.03 32.43 -26.76
N ASN A 17 29.01 31.56 -26.66
CA ASN A 17 29.12 30.10 -26.49
C ASN A 17 30.03 29.70 -25.31
N GLN A 18 29.99 30.49 -24.23
CA GLN A 18 30.81 30.34 -23.03
C GLN A 18 29.98 30.42 -21.75
N ASN A 19 30.48 29.76 -20.71
CA ASN A 19 29.94 29.82 -19.36
C ASN A 19 30.46 31.07 -18.64
N VAL A 20 29.56 31.99 -18.29
CA VAL A 20 29.89 33.23 -17.57
C VAL A 20 29.46 33.09 -16.11
N THR A 21 30.38 33.38 -15.18
CA THR A 21 30.11 33.31 -13.75
C THR A 21 29.69 34.67 -13.21
N VAL A 22 28.56 34.74 -12.52
CA VAL A 22 27.97 35.93 -11.92
C VAL A 22 27.61 35.69 -10.46
N PRO A 23 27.57 36.72 -9.60
CA PRO A 23 27.06 36.55 -8.24
C PRO A 23 25.59 36.08 -8.27
N CYS A 24 25.28 35.00 -7.56
CA CYS A 24 23.90 34.51 -7.48
C CYS A 24 22.99 35.54 -6.81
N ASN A 25 21.78 35.67 -7.32
CA ASN A 25 20.73 36.39 -6.62
C ASN A 25 20.17 35.51 -5.49
N ASN A 26 20.40 35.93 -4.24
CA ASN A 26 19.94 35.21 -3.05
C ASN A 26 18.66 35.84 -2.44
N VAL A 27 18.08 36.84 -3.09
CA VAL A 27 16.85 37.50 -2.59
C VAL A 27 15.64 36.68 -3.01
N VAL A 28 15.19 35.80 -2.11
CA VAL A 28 13.99 34.97 -2.28
C VAL A 28 12.79 35.85 -2.67
N GLY A 29 12.13 35.49 -3.78
CA GLY A 29 11.02 36.26 -4.34
C GLY A 29 11.41 37.28 -5.40
N SER A 30 12.65 37.25 -5.89
CA SER A 30 13.03 37.99 -7.09
C SER A 30 12.28 37.47 -8.33
N PRO A 31 11.79 38.36 -9.21
CA PRO A 31 11.07 37.97 -10.42
C PRO A 31 12.01 37.36 -11.46
N ASN A 32 11.42 36.53 -12.32
CA ASN A 32 12.08 36.04 -13.52
C ASN A 32 12.35 37.21 -14.48
N LEU A 33 13.55 37.23 -15.05
CA LEU A 33 14.08 38.23 -15.97
C LEU A 33 13.31 38.29 -17.30
N PHE A 34 12.71 37.19 -17.75
CA PHE A 34 11.95 37.12 -18.99
C PHE A 34 10.46 37.42 -18.76
N SER A 35 9.83 36.78 -17.78
CA SER A 35 8.39 36.93 -17.55
C SER A 35 8.04 38.11 -16.62
N GLY A 36 8.99 38.63 -15.87
CA GLY A 36 8.77 39.68 -14.87
C GLY A 36 7.97 39.20 -13.65
N GLN A 37 7.67 37.90 -13.53
CA GLN A 37 6.89 37.31 -12.45
C GLN A 37 7.72 36.35 -11.60
N MET A 38 7.31 36.12 -10.35
CA MET A 38 7.92 35.09 -9.51
C MET A 38 7.46 33.71 -9.96
N GLU A 39 8.39 32.88 -10.42
CA GLU A 39 8.12 31.51 -10.86
C GLU A 39 8.92 30.51 -10.03
N TYR A 40 8.27 29.40 -9.66
CA TYR A 40 8.86 28.30 -8.91
C TYR A 40 8.75 27.01 -9.73
N SER A 41 9.83 26.24 -9.77
CA SER A 41 9.88 24.94 -10.42
C SER A 41 9.58 23.78 -9.45
N ASN A 42 9.29 22.60 -10.00
CA ASN A 42 8.98 21.32 -9.32
C ASN A 42 7.72 21.33 -8.44
N TYR A 43 7.68 22.19 -7.41
CA TYR A 43 6.54 22.33 -6.50
C TYR A 43 5.56 23.42 -6.96
N GLY A 44 6.03 24.46 -7.67
CA GLY A 44 5.21 25.62 -8.04
C GLY A 44 4.91 26.60 -6.90
N TYR A 45 5.50 26.40 -5.72
CA TYR A 45 5.35 27.26 -4.54
C TYR A 45 6.59 27.20 -3.63
N ILE A 46 6.68 28.11 -2.67
CA ILE A 46 7.63 28.02 -1.56
C ILE A 46 7.10 27.02 -0.53
N LEU A 47 7.88 25.99 -0.20
CA LEU A 47 7.45 25.01 0.79
C LEU A 47 7.23 25.67 2.17
N ASN A 48 6.16 25.26 2.86
CA ASN A 48 5.96 25.61 4.24
C ASN A 48 6.93 24.82 5.14
N HIS A 49 7.92 25.52 5.71
CA HIS A 49 8.93 24.92 6.56
C HIS A 49 8.31 24.31 7.82
N GLY A 50 7.39 25.03 8.47
CA GLY A 50 6.73 24.59 9.69
C GLY A 50 5.94 23.30 9.50
N ALA A 51 5.15 23.22 8.43
CA ALA A 51 4.41 22.00 8.09
C ALA A 51 5.34 20.82 7.82
N SER A 52 6.42 21.04 7.07
CA SER A 52 7.37 19.99 6.71
C SER A 52 8.08 19.40 7.94
N TYR A 53 8.53 20.25 8.87
CA TYR A 53 9.12 19.79 10.14
C TYR A 53 8.10 19.14 11.08
N ALA A 54 6.85 19.59 11.06
CA ALA A 54 5.79 18.98 11.84
C ALA A 54 5.49 17.55 11.37
N PHE A 55 5.27 17.35 10.07
CA PHE A 55 4.93 16.03 9.54
C PHE A 55 6.07 15.02 9.67
N ILE A 56 7.32 15.39 9.38
CA ILE A 56 8.46 14.46 9.59
C ILE A 56 8.57 14.02 11.06
N SER A 57 8.30 14.93 12.00
CA SER A 57 8.30 14.62 13.43
C SER A 57 7.15 13.69 13.81
N ILE A 58 5.94 13.96 13.32
CA ILE A 58 4.76 13.12 13.53
C ILE A 58 4.99 11.69 13.01
N TYR A 59 5.44 11.54 11.76
CA TYR A 59 5.69 10.22 11.17
C TYR A 59 6.82 9.47 11.89
N SER A 60 7.85 10.18 12.35
CA SER A 60 8.95 9.57 13.13
C SER A 60 8.47 9.03 14.48
N LEU A 61 7.61 9.78 15.19
CA LEU A 61 7.00 9.31 16.44
C LEU A 61 6.07 8.10 16.20
N ILE A 62 5.28 8.14 15.13
CA ILE A 62 4.39 7.04 14.75
C ILE A 62 5.20 5.80 14.35
N LEU A 63 6.34 5.95 13.66
CA LEU A 63 7.24 4.85 13.31
C LEU A 63 7.78 4.16 14.58
N VAL A 64 8.26 4.94 15.55
CA VAL A 64 8.72 4.40 16.84
C VAL A 64 7.60 3.65 17.54
N ALA A 65 6.38 4.21 17.55
CA ALA A 65 5.21 3.54 18.13
C ALA A 65 4.89 2.20 17.44
N HIS A 66 4.93 2.14 16.11
CA HIS A 66 4.67 0.89 15.37
C HIS A 66 5.74 -0.18 15.61
N ILE A 67 7.01 0.21 15.64
CA ILE A 67 8.12 -0.70 15.96
C ILE A 67 7.94 -1.24 17.38
N PHE A 68 7.71 -0.35 18.34
CA PHE A 68 7.50 -0.73 19.73
C PHE A 68 6.31 -1.67 19.90
N LEU A 69 5.13 -1.32 19.35
CA LEU A 69 3.92 -2.13 19.43
C LEU A 69 4.09 -3.48 18.73
N GLY A 70 4.72 -3.51 17.56
CA GLY A 70 5.01 -4.73 16.81
C GLY A 70 5.89 -5.70 17.59
N ILE A 71 6.96 -5.20 18.22
CA ILE A 71 7.89 -6.01 19.03
C ILE A 71 7.23 -6.44 20.36
N PHE A 72 6.61 -5.50 21.08
CA PHE A 72 6.00 -5.74 22.39
C PHE A 72 4.91 -6.82 22.33
N TRP A 73 4.05 -6.75 21.32
CA TRP A 73 2.99 -7.71 21.11
C TRP A 73 3.44 -8.93 20.29
N ARG A 74 4.67 -8.95 19.75
CA ARG A 74 5.23 -10.01 18.88
C ARG A 74 4.41 -10.26 17.61
N LEU A 75 3.79 -9.22 17.05
CA LEU A 75 3.08 -9.29 15.77
C LEU A 75 4.07 -9.02 14.63
N TRP A 76 4.91 -10.00 14.30
CA TRP A 76 5.97 -9.84 13.29
C TRP A 76 5.50 -9.38 11.91
N TRP A 77 4.21 -9.57 11.58
CA TRP A 77 3.63 -9.10 10.33
C TRP A 77 3.39 -7.59 10.27
N THR A 78 3.29 -6.90 11.42
CA THR A 78 3.10 -5.43 11.46
C THR A 78 4.39 -4.67 11.15
N LEU A 79 5.56 -5.31 11.31
CA LEU A 79 6.84 -4.69 10.97
C LEU A 79 7.01 -4.49 9.44
N PRO A 80 6.96 -5.53 8.59
CA PRO A 80 7.12 -5.36 7.15
C PRO A 80 5.94 -4.62 6.49
N THR A 81 4.82 -4.43 7.19
CA THR A 81 3.67 -3.66 6.70
C THR A 81 3.67 -2.26 7.30
N LEU A 82 3.19 -2.08 8.53
CA LEU A 82 3.01 -0.76 9.15
C LEU A 82 4.33 -0.03 9.42
N ALA A 83 5.36 -0.70 9.96
CA ALA A 83 6.63 -0.04 10.26
C ALA A 83 7.41 0.31 8.98
N CYS A 84 7.43 -0.56 7.98
CA CYS A 84 8.01 -0.22 6.67
C CYS A 84 7.23 0.90 5.96
N GLY A 85 5.90 0.85 5.97
CA GLY A 85 5.07 1.91 5.38
C GLY A 85 5.31 3.28 6.03
N THR A 86 5.38 3.33 7.35
CA THR A 86 5.72 4.57 8.10
C THR A 86 7.15 5.03 7.87
N LEU A 87 8.11 4.11 7.76
CA LEU A 87 9.49 4.46 7.41
C LEU A 87 9.58 5.12 6.04
N VAL A 88 8.85 4.59 5.05
CA VAL A 88 8.81 5.17 3.70
C VAL A 88 8.17 6.56 3.73
N GLU A 89 7.13 6.80 4.53
CA GLU A 89 6.60 8.16 4.76
C GLU A 89 7.70 9.09 5.32
N VAL A 90 8.43 8.67 6.37
CA VAL A 90 9.53 9.46 6.95
C VAL A 90 10.59 9.82 5.91
N ILE A 91 10.98 8.88 5.05
CA ILE A 91 11.96 9.13 3.98
C ILE A 91 11.41 10.14 2.96
N GLY A 92 10.11 10.07 2.65
CA GLY A 92 9.46 11.05 1.77
C GLY A 92 9.46 12.45 2.36
N TRP A 93 9.13 12.58 3.65
CA TRP A 93 9.18 13.86 4.37
C TRP A 93 10.61 14.37 4.57
N ALA A 94 11.58 13.49 4.75
CA ALA A 94 13.00 13.85 4.76
C ALA A 94 13.42 14.45 3.41
N GLY A 95 12.96 13.87 2.29
CA GLY A 95 13.15 14.44 0.95
C GLY A 95 12.59 15.86 0.84
N ARG A 96 11.38 16.09 1.38
CA ARG A 96 10.78 17.45 1.44
C ARG A 96 11.60 18.43 2.26
N VAL A 97 12.12 18.00 3.42
CA VAL A 97 12.99 18.83 4.27
C VAL A 97 14.33 19.12 3.59
N MET A 98 14.88 18.17 2.83
CA MET A 98 16.07 18.39 2.01
C MET A 98 15.81 19.43 0.92
N SER A 99 14.64 19.37 0.25
CA SER A 99 14.24 20.37 -0.74
C SER A 99 14.23 21.78 -0.17
N ILE A 100 13.76 21.99 1.07
CA ILE A 100 13.76 23.31 1.71
C ILE A 100 15.16 23.95 1.72
N ASN A 101 16.19 23.14 1.96
CA ASN A 101 17.57 23.62 2.10
C ASN A 101 18.32 23.74 0.77
N THR A 102 17.70 23.33 -0.34
CA THR A 102 18.31 23.34 -1.69
C THR A 102 17.60 24.30 -2.63
N LEU A 103 16.87 25.29 -2.11
CA LEU A 103 16.28 26.36 -2.92
C LEU A 103 17.38 27.26 -3.48
N TYR A 104 17.48 27.37 -4.81
CA TYR A 104 18.40 28.28 -5.49
C TYR A 104 17.73 28.98 -6.68
N TRP A 105 18.33 30.09 -7.11
CA TRP A 105 17.85 30.88 -8.24
C TRP A 105 18.66 30.54 -9.50
N GLU A 106 18.00 29.98 -10.50
CA GLU A 106 18.64 29.51 -11.73
C GLU A 106 18.53 30.53 -12.86
N ILE A 107 19.67 31.15 -13.19
CA ILE A 107 19.77 32.22 -14.17
C ILE A 107 19.58 31.73 -15.61
N ASN A 108 19.95 30.49 -15.93
CA ASN A 108 19.83 29.95 -17.29
C ASN A 108 18.36 29.89 -17.78
N TYR A 109 17.41 29.84 -16.85
CA TYR A 109 15.97 29.88 -17.13
C TYR A 109 15.35 31.24 -16.83
N GLY A 110 16.14 32.31 -16.92
CA GLY A 110 15.69 33.67 -16.64
C GLY A 110 15.51 33.94 -15.16
N GLY A 111 16.10 33.16 -14.26
CA GLY A 111 15.94 33.38 -12.83
C GLY A 111 14.75 32.69 -12.21
N LEU A 112 14.58 31.41 -12.56
CA LEU A 112 13.55 30.54 -11.99
C LEU A 112 14.01 30.03 -10.62
N TRP A 113 13.12 30.03 -9.62
CA TRP A 113 13.41 29.41 -8.33
C TRP A 113 13.29 27.89 -8.43
N MET A 114 14.38 27.18 -8.20
CA MET A 114 14.46 25.74 -8.37
C MET A 114 14.86 25.05 -7.07
N TYR A 115 14.34 23.83 -6.91
CA TYR A 115 14.74 22.92 -5.86
C TYR A 115 15.53 21.77 -6.48
N ASP A 116 16.37 21.11 -5.69
CA ASP A 116 17.03 19.89 -6.14
C ASP A 116 15.98 18.85 -6.57
N PHE A 117 16.07 18.44 -7.84
CA PHE A 117 15.10 17.54 -8.46
C PHE A 117 15.13 16.15 -7.82
N ASN A 118 16.29 15.69 -7.36
CA ASN A 118 16.40 14.39 -6.70
C ASN A 118 15.66 14.37 -5.36
N SER A 119 15.75 15.44 -4.58
CA SER A 119 15.01 15.62 -3.32
C SER A 119 13.49 15.62 -3.55
N PHE A 120 13.04 16.27 -4.62
CA PHE A 120 11.63 16.25 -5.07
C PHE A 120 11.17 14.85 -5.49
N VAL A 121 11.94 14.16 -6.34
CA VAL A 121 11.63 12.81 -6.81
C VAL A 121 11.63 11.81 -5.65
N GLN A 122 12.59 11.90 -4.72
CA GLN A 122 12.61 11.11 -3.49
C GLN A 122 11.31 11.28 -2.70
N GLN A 123 10.90 12.54 -2.45
CA GLN A 123 9.66 12.83 -1.75
C GLN A 123 8.49 12.13 -2.44
N ILE A 124 8.28 12.36 -3.73
CA ILE A 124 7.09 11.88 -4.42
C ILE A 124 7.09 10.36 -4.55
N CYS A 125 8.22 9.74 -4.88
CA CYS A 125 8.30 8.29 -4.98
C CYS A 125 7.99 7.62 -3.64
N CYS A 126 8.59 8.08 -2.55
CA CYS A 126 8.36 7.50 -1.23
C CYS A 126 6.90 7.68 -0.79
N LEU A 127 6.35 8.89 -0.91
CA LEU A 127 4.96 9.13 -0.52
C LEU A 127 4.00 8.29 -1.38
N VAL A 128 4.23 8.15 -2.68
CA VAL A 128 3.38 7.32 -3.55
C VAL A 128 3.42 5.83 -3.16
N ILE A 129 4.59 5.32 -2.76
CA ILE A 129 4.80 3.91 -2.39
C ILE A 129 4.21 3.57 -1.01
N ALA A 130 4.30 4.46 -0.02
CA ALA A 130 3.95 4.16 1.37
C ALA A 130 2.54 3.56 1.60
N PRO A 131 1.44 4.07 0.98
CA PRO A 131 0.08 3.53 1.12
C PRO A 131 -0.08 2.05 0.86
N THR A 132 0.73 1.48 -0.04
CA THR A 132 0.66 0.06 -0.42
C THR A 132 0.94 -0.86 0.77
N PHE A 133 1.84 -0.45 1.65
CA PHE A 133 2.17 -1.18 2.87
C PHE A 133 1.01 -1.18 3.87
N TYR A 134 0.27 -0.07 3.94
CA TYR A 134 -0.94 0.02 4.76
C TYR A 134 -2.10 -0.81 4.17
N SER A 135 -2.25 -0.83 2.84
CA SER A 135 -3.18 -1.76 2.16
C SER A 135 -2.81 -3.22 2.46
N ALA A 136 -1.53 -3.59 2.40
CA ALA A 136 -1.08 -4.91 2.78
C ALA A 136 -1.41 -5.27 4.24
N ALA A 137 -1.30 -4.31 5.17
CA ALA A 137 -1.74 -4.49 6.56
C ALA A 137 -3.25 -4.78 6.64
N ASN A 138 -4.09 -4.05 5.90
CA ASN A 138 -5.53 -4.29 5.81
C ASN A 138 -5.87 -5.69 5.27
N TYR A 139 -5.15 -6.16 4.24
CA TYR A 139 -5.36 -7.49 3.68
C TYR A 139 -4.99 -8.60 4.67
N VAL A 140 -3.87 -8.43 5.38
CA VAL A 140 -3.44 -9.37 6.42
C VAL A 140 -4.44 -9.39 7.57
N LEU A 141 -4.89 -8.22 8.03
CA LEU A 141 -5.83 -8.11 9.14
C LEU A 141 -7.20 -8.69 8.79
N LEU A 142 -7.74 -8.42 7.60
CA LEU A 142 -8.99 -9.06 7.14
C LEU A 142 -8.87 -10.58 7.13
N GLY A 143 -7.76 -11.11 6.59
CA GLY A 143 -7.53 -12.55 6.61
C GLY A 143 -7.58 -13.14 8.02
N ARG A 144 -6.99 -12.44 8.99
CA ARG A 144 -7.00 -12.87 10.39
C ARG A 144 -8.39 -12.78 11.04
N LEU A 145 -9.18 -11.76 10.70
CA LEU A 145 -10.56 -11.64 11.17
C LEU A 145 -11.44 -12.78 10.64
N LEU A 146 -11.25 -13.17 9.37
CA LEU A 146 -11.94 -14.31 8.77
C LEU A 146 -11.65 -15.62 9.52
N ASP A 147 -10.39 -15.84 9.92
CA ASP A 147 -9.99 -17.03 10.68
C ASP A 147 -10.63 -17.08 12.08
N VAL A 148 -11.00 -15.93 12.66
CA VAL A 148 -11.60 -15.84 13.99
C VAL A 148 -13.13 -15.95 13.97
N THR A 149 -13.80 -15.36 12.98
CA THR A 149 -15.26 -15.39 12.89
C THR A 149 -15.78 -16.70 12.34
N ASP A 150 -15.36 -17.03 11.11
CA ASP A 150 -15.57 -18.25 10.33
C ASP A 150 -15.15 -17.89 8.88
N PRO A 151 -14.20 -18.64 8.26
CA PRO A 151 -13.81 -18.41 6.87
C PRO A 151 -14.96 -18.48 5.86
N LEU A 152 -16.06 -19.18 6.18
CA LEU A 152 -17.22 -19.37 5.30
C LEU A 152 -18.04 -18.09 5.09
N TYR A 153 -17.82 -17.03 5.86
CA TYR A 153 -18.46 -15.74 5.63
C TYR A 153 -17.87 -14.94 4.45
N SER A 154 -16.80 -15.42 3.80
CA SER A 154 -16.20 -14.80 2.61
C SER A 154 -16.17 -15.76 1.42
N SER A 155 -16.45 -15.24 0.22
CA SER A 155 -16.37 -16.02 -1.02
C SER A 155 -14.96 -16.53 -1.31
N LEU A 156 -13.94 -15.75 -0.93
CA LEU A 156 -12.54 -16.13 -1.03
C LEU A 156 -12.00 -16.62 0.31
N ASP A 157 -11.18 -17.66 0.25
CA ASP A 157 -10.43 -18.15 1.40
C ASP A 157 -9.40 -17.11 1.90
N THR A 158 -9.19 -17.11 3.22
CA THR A 158 -8.26 -16.25 3.95
C THR A 158 -6.88 -16.14 3.28
N ARG A 159 -6.35 -17.25 2.78
CA ARG A 159 -5.03 -17.26 2.12
C ARG A 159 -5.08 -16.59 0.76
N SER A 160 -6.17 -16.78 0.03
CA SER A 160 -6.32 -16.28 -1.33
C SER A 160 -6.46 -14.76 -1.35
N ILE A 161 -7.22 -14.18 -0.42
CA ILE A 161 -7.31 -12.72 -0.24
C ILE A 161 -5.91 -12.12 -0.06
N ARG A 162 -5.15 -12.60 0.93
CA ARG A 162 -3.82 -12.07 1.21
C ARG A 162 -2.86 -12.21 0.03
N VAL A 163 -2.83 -13.35 -0.64
CA VAL A 163 -1.92 -13.58 -1.76
C VAL A 163 -2.30 -12.71 -2.95
N ILE A 164 -3.55 -12.73 -3.40
CA ILE A 164 -3.98 -12.01 -4.61
C ILE A 164 -3.74 -10.51 -4.45
N PHE A 165 -4.24 -9.90 -3.38
CA PHE A 165 -4.18 -8.45 -3.21
C PHE A 165 -2.75 -7.95 -2.95
N ILE A 166 -1.95 -8.65 -2.14
CA ILE A 166 -0.55 -8.26 -1.93
C ILE A 166 0.25 -8.41 -3.24
N THR A 167 0.07 -9.49 -4.00
CA THR A 167 0.78 -9.65 -5.28
C THR A 167 0.38 -8.59 -6.30
N SER A 168 -0.89 -8.22 -6.33
CA SER A 168 -1.38 -7.14 -7.20
C SER A 168 -0.77 -5.79 -6.82
N ASP A 169 -0.70 -5.47 -5.53
CA ASP A 169 -0.08 -4.22 -5.06
C ASP A 169 1.43 -4.20 -5.36
N VAL A 170 2.14 -5.33 -5.23
CA VAL A 170 3.56 -5.43 -5.63
C VAL A 170 3.74 -5.15 -7.13
N LEU A 171 2.86 -5.65 -7.99
CA LEU A 171 2.92 -5.34 -9.43
C LEU A 171 2.68 -3.84 -9.68
N CYS A 172 1.74 -3.22 -8.97
CA CYS A 172 1.50 -1.78 -9.06
C CYS A 172 2.71 -0.97 -8.60
N LEU A 173 3.35 -1.39 -7.51
CA LEU A 173 4.57 -0.78 -6.98
C LEU A 173 5.73 -0.82 -7.97
N LEU A 174 5.90 -1.91 -8.71
CA LEU A 174 6.94 -2.01 -9.74
C LEU A 174 6.72 -1.00 -10.87
N VAL A 175 5.47 -0.78 -11.28
CA VAL A 175 5.12 0.26 -12.27
C VAL A 175 5.44 1.65 -11.72
N GLN A 176 5.10 1.92 -10.45
CA GLN A 176 5.37 3.20 -9.80
C GLN A 176 6.87 3.46 -9.65
N ALA A 177 7.64 2.45 -9.23
CA ALA A 177 9.09 2.54 -9.12
C ALA A 177 9.75 2.79 -10.49
N GLY A 178 9.26 2.13 -11.55
CA GLY A 178 9.69 2.37 -12.93
C GLY A 178 9.41 3.80 -13.40
N GLY A 179 8.21 4.32 -13.11
CA GLY A 179 7.84 5.70 -13.45
C GLY A 179 8.69 6.74 -12.70
N GLY A 180 8.98 6.52 -11.43
CA GLY A 180 9.85 7.38 -10.62
C GLY A 180 11.30 7.37 -11.09
N ALA A 181 11.83 6.18 -11.44
CA ALA A 181 13.17 6.05 -12.01
C ALA A 181 13.27 6.77 -13.37
N TRP A 182 12.23 6.70 -14.20
CA TRP A 182 12.22 7.39 -15.47
C TRP A 182 12.14 8.92 -15.28
N ALA A 183 11.31 9.39 -14.36
CA ALA A 183 11.30 10.82 -14.01
C ALA A 183 12.69 11.31 -13.57
N GLY A 184 13.36 10.57 -12.68
CA GLY A 184 14.68 10.91 -12.12
C GLY A 184 15.85 10.92 -13.10
N THR A 185 15.79 10.10 -14.16
CA THR A 185 16.91 9.92 -15.12
C THR A 185 16.70 10.65 -16.44
N SER A 186 15.54 11.27 -16.64
CA SER A 186 15.21 11.96 -17.89
C SER A 186 15.81 13.37 -17.99
N SER A 187 16.46 13.64 -19.13
CA SER A 187 17.01 14.97 -19.45
C SER A 187 15.99 15.80 -20.23
N GLY A 188 14.87 16.16 -19.60
CA GLY A 188 13.92 17.12 -20.16
C GLY A 188 12.47 16.99 -19.68
N PRO A 189 11.63 18.02 -19.92
CA PRO A 189 10.25 18.08 -19.41
C PRO A 189 9.36 16.94 -19.88
N ASN A 190 9.56 16.49 -21.12
CA ASN A 190 8.78 15.42 -21.73
C ASN A 190 9.02 14.07 -21.03
N GLY A 191 10.28 13.77 -20.67
CA GLY A 191 10.62 12.55 -19.93
C GLY A 191 10.14 12.60 -18.49
N GLY A 192 10.25 13.76 -17.84
CA GLY A 192 9.73 13.97 -16.49
C GLY A 192 8.22 13.73 -16.42
N ASN A 193 7.45 14.29 -17.35
CA ASN A 193 6.00 14.08 -17.42
C ASN A 193 5.63 12.64 -17.80
N ALA A 194 6.39 11.99 -18.68
CA ALA A 194 6.17 10.58 -19.00
C ALA A 194 6.35 9.68 -17.75
N GLY A 195 7.33 9.98 -16.90
CA GLY A 195 7.50 9.34 -15.59
C GLY A 195 6.28 9.53 -14.69
N ALA A 196 5.77 10.76 -14.57
CA ALA A 196 4.56 11.08 -13.80
C ALA A 196 3.33 10.29 -14.27
N TYR A 197 3.10 10.19 -15.58
CA TYR A 197 1.99 9.43 -16.14
C TYR A 197 2.12 7.93 -15.87
N MET A 198 3.34 7.37 -15.96
CA MET A 198 3.59 5.98 -15.62
C MET A 198 3.32 5.71 -14.12
N MET A 199 3.76 6.60 -13.23
CA MET A 199 3.45 6.52 -11.80
C MET A 199 1.93 6.57 -11.55
N SER A 200 1.23 7.50 -12.22
CA SER A 200 -0.24 7.62 -12.13
C SER A 200 -0.96 6.34 -12.54
N GLY A 201 -0.52 5.71 -13.63
CA GLY A 201 -1.06 4.42 -14.08
C GLY A 201 -0.96 3.33 -13.01
N GLY A 202 0.17 3.27 -12.30
CA GLY A 202 0.33 2.35 -11.17
C GLY A 202 -0.62 2.64 -10.00
N VAL A 203 -0.82 3.91 -9.65
CA VAL A 203 -1.78 4.32 -8.59
C VAL A 203 -3.22 4.01 -8.99
N MET A 204 -3.59 4.23 -10.26
CA MET A 204 -4.94 3.94 -10.77
C MET A 204 -5.23 2.44 -10.78
N LEU A 205 -4.27 1.61 -11.22
CA LEU A 205 -4.41 0.16 -11.16
C LEU A 205 -4.59 -0.31 -9.72
N GLN A 206 -3.81 0.23 -8.79
CA GLN A 206 -3.93 -0.07 -7.37
C GLN A 206 -5.30 0.36 -6.80
N LEU A 207 -5.86 1.49 -7.24
CA LEU A 207 -7.20 1.93 -6.85
C LEU A 207 -8.26 0.92 -7.31
N VAL A 208 -8.19 0.43 -8.55
CA VAL A 208 -9.13 -0.60 -9.06
C VAL A 208 -9.07 -1.86 -8.20
N VAL A 209 -7.85 -2.31 -7.87
CA VAL A 209 -7.62 -3.47 -7.00
C VAL A 209 -8.22 -3.24 -5.60
N THR A 210 -8.05 -2.03 -5.05
CA THR A 210 -8.61 -1.64 -3.75
C THR A 210 -10.14 -1.61 -3.77
N ILE A 211 -10.76 -1.18 -4.87
CA ILE A 211 -12.23 -1.22 -5.04
C ILE A 211 -12.73 -2.66 -5.04
N ILE A 212 -12.03 -3.57 -5.73
CA ILE A 212 -12.36 -5.01 -5.71
C ILE A 212 -12.25 -5.55 -4.28
N TYR A 213 -11.19 -5.18 -3.54
CA TYR A 213 -11.04 -5.54 -2.13
C TYR A 213 -12.21 -5.05 -1.27
N ILE A 214 -12.66 -3.80 -1.45
CA ILE A 214 -13.83 -3.25 -0.74
C ILE A 214 -15.08 -4.09 -1.01
N GLY A 215 -15.25 -4.61 -2.22
CA GLY A 215 -16.32 -5.55 -2.56
C GLY A 215 -16.30 -6.81 -1.69
N PHE A 216 -15.14 -7.47 -1.59
CA PHE A 216 -14.98 -8.67 -0.74
C PHE A 216 -15.09 -8.36 0.76
N PHE A 217 -14.55 -7.22 1.20
CA PHE A 217 -14.68 -6.77 2.58
C PHE A 217 -16.15 -6.52 2.94
N SER A 218 -16.89 -5.83 2.08
CA SER A 218 -18.31 -5.54 2.26
C SER A 218 -19.15 -6.81 2.22
N GLU A 219 -18.82 -7.77 1.35
CA GLU A 219 -19.44 -9.09 1.32
C GLU A 219 -19.27 -9.80 2.67
N TRP A 220 -18.05 -9.84 3.20
CA TRP A 220 -17.78 -10.44 4.51
C TRP A 220 -18.58 -9.75 5.61
N VAL A 221 -18.55 -8.42 5.70
CA VAL A 221 -19.31 -7.66 6.72
C VAL A 221 -20.80 -7.94 6.61
N TYR A 222 -21.35 -7.97 5.40
CA TYR A 222 -22.77 -8.24 5.15
C TYR A 222 -23.17 -9.65 5.58
N ARG A 223 -22.38 -10.66 5.18
CA ARG A 223 -22.66 -12.07 5.48
C ARG A 223 -22.48 -12.39 6.96
N TRP A 224 -21.46 -11.82 7.59
CA TRP A 224 -21.22 -11.95 9.03
C TRP A 224 -22.37 -11.35 9.84
N ARG A 225 -22.86 -10.15 9.48
CA ARG A 225 -24.00 -9.53 10.18
C ARG A 225 -25.34 -10.24 9.98
N LYS A 226 -25.48 -11.05 8.92
CA LYS A 226 -26.72 -11.76 8.59
C LYS A 226 -26.62 -13.28 8.79
N ASP A 227 -25.53 -13.77 9.37
CA ASP A 227 -25.21 -15.19 9.56
C ASP A 227 -25.48 -16.04 8.30
N ARG A 228 -25.05 -15.54 7.14
CA ARG A 228 -25.26 -16.20 5.83
C ARG A 228 -23.95 -16.74 5.26
N PRO A 229 -23.53 -17.96 5.62
CA PRO A 229 -22.31 -18.56 5.08
C PRO A 229 -22.42 -18.80 3.57
N VAL A 230 -21.27 -18.79 2.89
CA VAL A 230 -21.17 -19.07 1.46
C VAL A 230 -21.40 -20.56 1.22
N ARG A 231 -22.22 -20.90 0.20
CA ARG A 231 -22.52 -22.30 -0.17
C ARG A 231 -21.28 -23.05 -0.70
N ARG A 232 -20.34 -22.35 -1.35
CA ARG A 232 -19.07 -22.90 -1.84
C ARG A 232 -17.97 -21.84 -1.83
N GLN A 233 -16.93 -22.07 -1.03
CA GLN A 233 -15.79 -21.17 -0.93
C GLN A 233 -14.78 -21.43 -2.06
N TYR A 234 -14.31 -20.36 -2.73
CA TYR A 234 -13.32 -20.47 -3.80
C TYR A 234 -11.89 -20.45 -3.23
N LYS A 235 -11.10 -21.48 -3.61
CA LYS A 235 -9.75 -21.75 -3.08
C LYS A 235 -8.71 -21.90 -4.22
N PRO A 236 -8.30 -20.81 -4.88
CA PRO A 236 -7.31 -20.87 -5.96
C PRO A 236 -5.92 -21.28 -5.47
N PHE A 237 -5.55 -20.93 -4.23
CA PHE A 237 -4.23 -21.23 -3.65
C PHE A 237 -4.30 -22.19 -2.44
N PRO A 238 -4.68 -23.47 -2.64
CA PRO A 238 -4.80 -24.41 -1.53
C PRO A 238 -3.45 -24.67 -0.84
N GLY A 239 -3.50 -24.83 0.48
CA GLY A 239 -2.34 -25.18 1.32
C GLY A 239 -1.65 -26.48 0.86
N LYS A 240 -0.35 -26.63 1.15
CA LYS A 240 0.40 -27.87 0.83
C LYS A 240 -0.31 -29.11 1.42
N LYS A 241 -0.82 -29.00 2.65
CA LYS A 241 -1.62 -30.04 3.32
C LYS A 241 -2.95 -30.32 2.61
N ALA A 242 -3.69 -29.28 2.23
CA ALA A 242 -4.94 -29.42 1.48
C ALA A 242 -4.71 -30.06 0.09
N LYS A 243 -3.60 -29.73 -0.59
CA LYS A 243 -3.21 -30.39 -1.85
C LYS A 243 -2.86 -31.87 -1.64
N ALA A 244 -2.11 -32.18 -0.59
CA ALA A 244 -1.77 -33.57 -0.24
C ALA A 244 -3.02 -34.38 0.11
N GLN A 245 -3.95 -33.79 0.86
CA GLN A 245 -5.21 -34.42 1.26
C GLN A 245 -6.16 -34.62 0.07
N ALA A 246 -6.32 -33.61 -0.79
CA ALA A 246 -7.09 -33.76 -2.04
C ALA A 246 -6.47 -34.78 -3.00
N LYS A 247 -5.14 -34.90 -3.01
CA LYS A 247 -4.43 -35.94 -3.78
C LYS A 247 -4.68 -37.34 -3.19
N ALA A 248 -4.62 -37.47 -1.86
CA ALA A 248 -4.92 -38.72 -1.16
C ALA A 248 -6.38 -39.16 -1.39
N GLU A 249 -7.32 -38.22 -1.30
CA GLU A 249 -8.76 -38.47 -1.51
C GLU A 249 -9.06 -38.89 -2.95
N ARG A 250 -8.42 -38.26 -3.94
CA ARG A 250 -8.49 -38.69 -5.35
C ARG A 250 -7.86 -40.06 -5.56
N ALA A 251 -6.78 -40.40 -4.85
CA ALA A 251 -6.16 -41.71 -4.94
C ALA A 251 -7.07 -42.80 -4.33
N THR A 252 -7.72 -42.53 -3.20
CA THR A 252 -8.69 -43.46 -2.60
C THR A 252 -9.93 -43.63 -3.48
N MET A 253 -10.44 -42.57 -4.12
CA MET A 253 -11.57 -42.71 -5.05
C MET A 253 -11.19 -43.53 -6.29
N ARG A 254 -9.99 -43.33 -6.86
CA ARG A 254 -9.50 -44.15 -7.97
C ARG A 254 -9.37 -45.62 -7.58
N HIS A 255 -8.85 -45.92 -6.40
CA HIS A 255 -8.78 -47.30 -5.90
C HIS A 255 -10.18 -47.92 -5.70
N ALA A 256 -11.16 -47.15 -5.21
CA ALA A 256 -12.54 -47.62 -5.07
C ALA A 256 -13.20 -47.88 -6.44
N GLU A 257 -12.92 -47.04 -7.44
CA GLU A 257 -13.41 -47.19 -8.81
C GLU A 257 -12.81 -48.44 -9.48
N ASP A 258 -11.49 -48.64 -9.38
CA ASP A 258 -10.80 -49.84 -9.89
C ASP A 258 -11.32 -51.12 -9.24
N GLN A 259 -11.57 -51.11 -7.93
CA GLN A 259 -12.08 -52.26 -7.19
C GLN A 259 -13.54 -52.59 -7.56
N HIS A 260 -14.36 -51.57 -7.85
CA HIS A 260 -15.72 -51.75 -8.36
C HIS A 260 -15.72 -52.27 -9.81
N HIS A 261 -14.77 -51.83 -10.66
CA HIS A 261 -14.59 -52.38 -12.01
C HIS A 261 -14.11 -53.85 -11.99
N LEU A 262 -13.19 -54.21 -11.10
CA LEU A 262 -12.74 -55.60 -10.92
C LEU A 262 -13.86 -56.51 -10.41
N ALA A 263 -14.70 -56.03 -9.48
CA ALA A 263 -15.88 -56.75 -9.02
C ALA A 263 -16.94 -56.93 -10.13
N ALA A 264 -17.09 -55.94 -11.02
CA ALA A 264 -18.00 -56.03 -12.17
C ALA A 264 -17.50 -57.01 -13.26
N ILE A 265 -16.19 -57.13 -13.45
CA ILE A 265 -15.58 -58.11 -14.39
C ILE A 265 -15.59 -59.53 -13.78
N GLY A 266 -15.56 -59.64 -12.46
CA GLY A 266 -15.50 -60.90 -11.72
C GLY A 266 -16.83 -61.62 -11.45
N SER A 267 -17.95 -61.20 -12.04
CA SER A 267 -19.25 -61.84 -11.79
C SER A 267 -19.42 -63.18 -12.53
N SER A 268 -18.69 -64.19 -12.08
CA SER A 268 -19.17 -65.58 -11.99
C SER A 268 -18.39 -66.30 -10.88
N ALA A 269 -18.78 -66.07 -9.63
CA ALA A 269 -18.71 -67.04 -8.52
C ALA A 269 -19.15 -66.33 -7.23
N ALA A 270 -20.25 -66.82 -6.66
CA ALA A 270 -20.80 -66.36 -5.39
C ALA A 270 -19.86 -66.65 -4.22
N VAL A 271 -19.70 -65.68 -3.30
CA VAL A 271 -19.55 -65.95 -1.87
C VAL A 271 -20.25 -64.81 -1.12
N GLU A 272 -21.37 -65.16 -0.49
CA GLU A 272 -22.01 -64.37 0.54
C GLU A 272 -21.22 -64.53 1.84
N LYS A 273 -20.77 -63.41 2.41
CA LYS A 273 -20.30 -63.33 3.80
C LYS A 273 -20.60 -61.94 4.34
N ASP A 274 -21.54 -61.92 5.29
CA ASP A 274 -21.83 -60.92 6.31
C ASP A 274 -21.45 -59.48 5.98
N LEU A 275 -22.44 -58.70 5.57
CA LEU A 275 -22.39 -57.24 5.52
C LEU A 275 -22.23 -56.71 6.97
N PRO A 276 -21.09 -56.15 7.39
CA PRO A 276 -21.12 -55.23 8.52
C PRO A 276 -21.88 -54.00 8.04
N ALA A 277 -22.87 -53.58 8.83
CA ALA A 277 -23.70 -52.40 8.59
C ALA A 277 -22.90 -51.31 7.86
N VAL A 278 -23.44 -50.84 6.72
CA VAL A 278 -22.93 -49.66 6.01
C VAL A 278 -22.89 -48.52 7.04
N GLY A 279 -21.71 -48.35 7.63
CA GLY A 279 -21.41 -47.23 8.48
C GLY A 279 -21.62 -46.02 7.60
N SER A 280 -22.59 -45.20 7.98
CA SER A 280 -22.80 -43.87 7.44
C SER A 280 -21.45 -43.26 7.07
N ALA A 281 -21.31 -42.82 5.81
CA ALA A 281 -20.17 -42.02 5.35
C ALA A 281 -19.75 -41.10 6.50
N PRO A 282 -18.46 -41.05 6.89
CA PRO A 282 -18.05 -40.27 8.03
C PRO A 282 -18.58 -38.86 7.77
N SER A 283 -19.60 -38.47 8.54
CA SER A 283 -20.03 -37.09 8.58
C SER A 283 -18.74 -36.35 8.87
N TYR A 284 -18.35 -35.49 7.94
CA TYR A 284 -17.28 -34.55 8.17
C TYR A 284 -17.72 -33.73 9.37
N VAL A 285 -17.37 -34.19 10.56
CA VAL A 285 -17.40 -33.39 11.77
C VAL A 285 -16.25 -32.43 11.53
N PRO A 286 -16.52 -31.14 11.28
CA PRO A 286 -15.46 -30.17 11.25
C PRO A 286 -14.75 -30.36 12.58
N THR A 287 -13.47 -30.70 12.54
CA THR A 287 -12.65 -30.79 13.74
C THR A 287 -12.90 -29.49 14.46
N SER A 288 -13.57 -29.57 15.61
CA SER A 288 -13.91 -28.42 16.42
C SER A 288 -12.58 -27.84 16.89
N TYR A 289 -12.00 -26.97 16.07
CA TYR A 289 -11.14 -25.93 16.57
C TYR A 289 -12.03 -25.23 17.58
N SER A 290 -11.75 -25.45 18.86
CA SER A 290 -12.22 -24.60 19.94
C SER A 290 -11.58 -23.23 19.73
N SER A 291 -12.01 -22.53 18.68
CA SER A 291 -11.83 -21.10 18.54
C SER A 291 -12.64 -20.53 19.68
N GLN A 292 -11.97 -20.14 20.77
CA GLN A 292 -12.55 -19.15 21.66
C GLN A 292 -12.85 -17.94 20.78
N SER A 293 -14.10 -17.85 20.32
CA SER A 293 -14.56 -16.77 19.47
C SER A 293 -14.22 -15.47 20.18
N ALA A 294 -13.41 -14.64 19.53
CA ALA A 294 -13.09 -13.34 20.10
C ALA A 294 -14.40 -12.58 20.31
N PRO A 295 -14.54 -11.79 21.40
CA PRO A 295 -15.77 -11.07 21.67
C PRO A 295 -16.13 -10.19 20.46
N GLU A 296 -17.40 -10.27 20.05
CA GLU A 296 -17.94 -9.66 18.83
C GLU A 296 -17.62 -8.16 18.73
N SER A 297 -17.63 -7.45 19.87
CA SER A 297 -17.29 -6.04 19.96
C SER A 297 -15.88 -5.72 19.46
N ARG A 298 -14.90 -6.60 19.69
CA ARG A 298 -13.51 -6.42 19.25
C ARG A 298 -13.36 -6.67 17.75
N VAL A 299 -14.03 -7.69 17.23
CA VAL A 299 -14.10 -7.97 15.79
C VAL A 299 -14.75 -6.79 15.06
N ARG A 300 -15.87 -6.28 15.61
CA ARG A 300 -16.58 -5.13 15.05
C ARG A 300 -15.72 -3.87 15.04
N LEU A 301 -15.00 -3.59 16.13
CA LEU A 301 -14.08 -2.45 16.20
C LEU A 301 -12.98 -2.54 15.14
N MET A 302 -12.42 -3.73 14.93
CA MET A 302 -11.39 -3.94 13.89
C MET A 302 -11.95 -3.81 12.48
N ALA A 303 -13.16 -4.30 12.23
CA ALA A 303 -13.83 -4.11 10.96
C ALA A 303 -14.09 -2.62 10.67
N ILE A 304 -14.54 -1.85 11.67
CA ILE A 304 -14.72 -0.40 11.54
C ILE A 304 -13.39 0.29 11.23
N MET A 305 -12.32 -0.11 11.93
CA MET A 305 -10.98 0.42 11.71
C MET A 305 -10.46 0.11 10.30
N ILE A 306 -10.57 -1.13 9.80
CA ILE A 306 -10.23 -1.49 8.41
C ILE A 306 -11.04 -0.65 7.42
N ALA A 307 -12.35 -0.50 7.64
CA ALA A 307 -13.20 0.29 6.75
C ALA A 307 -12.76 1.76 6.72
N PHE A 308 -12.46 2.33 7.88
CA PHE A 308 -11.98 3.70 8.03
C PHE A 308 -10.63 3.91 7.33
N THR A 309 -9.64 3.04 7.55
CA THR A 309 -8.34 3.20 6.90
C THR A 309 -8.40 2.93 5.40
N THR A 310 -9.22 1.98 4.97
CA THR A 310 -9.45 1.72 3.54
C THR A 310 -10.07 2.94 2.85
N LEU A 311 -11.00 3.64 3.51
CA LEU A 311 -11.56 4.90 2.99
C LEU A 311 -10.48 5.97 2.81
N LEU A 312 -9.59 6.15 3.80
CA LEU A 312 -8.50 7.12 3.70
C LEU A 312 -7.52 6.79 2.56
N ILE A 313 -7.21 5.51 2.35
CA ILE A 313 -6.39 5.05 1.21
C ILE A 313 -7.06 5.39 -0.11
N VAL A 314 -8.37 5.14 -0.24
CA VAL A 314 -9.11 5.44 -1.49
C VAL A 314 -9.11 6.93 -1.80
N VAL A 315 -9.41 7.77 -0.81
CA VAL A 315 -9.44 9.22 -1.02
C VAL A 315 -8.07 9.73 -1.44
N ARG A 316 -7.01 9.27 -0.78
CA ARG A 316 -5.63 9.56 -1.18
C ARG A 316 -5.33 9.09 -2.60
N SER A 317 -5.69 7.86 -2.96
CA SER A 317 -5.45 7.30 -4.29
C SER A 317 -6.14 8.13 -5.38
N ILE A 318 -7.36 8.60 -5.13
CA ILE A 318 -8.07 9.50 -6.07
C ILE A 318 -7.32 10.83 -6.20
N TYR A 319 -6.96 11.48 -5.09
CA TYR A 319 -6.19 12.72 -5.11
C TYR A 319 -4.88 12.57 -5.89
N ARG A 320 -4.10 11.52 -5.60
CA ARG A 320 -2.81 11.25 -6.23
C ARG A 320 -2.91 10.99 -7.72
N SER A 321 -3.94 10.27 -8.15
CA SER A 321 -4.16 10.07 -9.56
C SER A 321 -4.49 11.37 -10.28
N ILE A 322 -5.34 12.22 -9.71
CA ILE A 322 -5.67 13.52 -10.33
C ILE A 322 -4.44 14.46 -10.32
N GLU A 323 -3.65 14.45 -9.25
CA GLU A 323 -2.40 15.21 -9.15
C GLU A 323 -1.43 14.83 -10.27
N LEU A 324 -1.13 13.53 -10.44
CA LEU A 324 -0.14 13.05 -11.41
C LEU A 324 -0.65 13.04 -12.86
N LEU A 325 -1.97 12.94 -13.09
CA LEU A 325 -2.56 12.99 -14.44
C LEU A 325 -2.40 14.36 -15.11
N ASN A 326 -2.25 15.44 -14.34
CA ASN A 326 -2.00 16.78 -14.88
C ASN A 326 -0.51 17.10 -15.03
N GLY A 327 0.37 16.14 -14.75
CA GLY A 327 1.82 16.35 -14.70
C GLY A 327 2.28 17.23 -13.53
N TRP A 328 3.57 17.51 -13.47
CA TRP A 328 4.19 18.23 -12.34
C TRP A 328 3.77 19.70 -12.22
N ALA A 329 3.34 20.32 -13.32
CA ALA A 329 2.88 21.70 -13.36
C ALA A 329 1.35 21.83 -13.21
N GLY A 330 0.65 20.76 -12.86
CA GLY A 330 -0.80 20.77 -12.71
C GLY A 330 -1.28 21.69 -11.58
N PRO A 331 -2.50 22.26 -11.67
CA PRO A 331 -3.05 23.18 -10.67
C PRO A 331 -3.23 22.52 -9.28
N ILE A 332 -3.30 21.19 -9.23
CA ILE A 332 -3.46 20.42 -7.99
C ILE A 332 -2.10 20.08 -7.38
N ALA A 333 -1.08 19.80 -8.21
CA ALA A 333 0.29 19.56 -7.76
C ALA A 333 0.92 20.82 -7.14
N THR A 334 0.54 21.99 -7.66
CA THR A 334 1.01 23.31 -7.22
C THR A 334 0.21 23.90 -6.06
N ASN A 335 -0.71 23.13 -5.44
CA ASN A 335 -1.51 23.57 -4.30
C ASN A 335 -1.05 22.89 -3.00
N GLU A 336 -0.19 23.58 -2.24
CA GLU A 336 0.38 23.04 -1.00
C GLU A 336 -0.66 22.63 0.05
N PRO A 337 -1.68 23.46 0.40
CA PRO A 337 -2.71 23.04 1.35
C PRO A 337 -3.42 21.76 0.96
N LEU A 338 -3.66 21.54 -0.33
CA LEU A 338 -4.31 20.33 -0.84
C LEU A 338 -3.42 19.10 -0.65
N PHE A 339 -2.12 19.22 -0.93
CA PHE A 339 -1.14 18.18 -0.63
C PHE A 339 -1.07 17.88 0.88
N LEU A 340 -0.97 18.91 1.73
CA LEU A 340 -0.89 18.71 3.17
C LEU A 340 -2.18 18.07 3.72
N GLY A 341 -3.35 18.53 3.27
CA GLY A 341 -4.63 17.97 3.70
C GLY A 341 -4.84 16.55 3.15
N MET A 342 -5.00 16.42 1.84
CA MET A 342 -5.49 15.20 1.20
C MET A 342 -4.48 14.06 1.16
N ASP A 343 -3.21 14.35 1.40
CA ASP A 343 -2.15 13.35 1.38
C ASP A 343 -1.50 13.19 2.75
N ALA A 344 -0.88 14.26 3.26
CA ALA A 344 -0.09 14.20 4.50
C ALA A 344 -0.95 13.86 5.72
N THR A 345 -2.04 14.59 5.95
CA THR A 345 -2.86 14.38 7.14
C THR A 345 -3.64 13.07 7.08
N MET A 346 -4.17 12.68 5.91
CA MET A 346 -4.94 11.45 5.77
C MET A 346 -4.11 10.22 6.11
N MET A 347 -2.85 10.16 5.63
CA MET A 347 -1.95 9.06 5.97
C MET A 347 -1.45 9.10 7.41
N ALA A 348 -1.27 10.29 7.99
CA ALA A 348 -0.92 10.43 9.39
C ALA A 348 -2.05 9.90 10.30
N ILE A 349 -3.31 10.26 9.99
CA ILE A 349 -4.50 9.78 10.68
C ILE A 349 -4.64 8.27 10.52
N LEU A 350 -4.47 7.76 9.30
CA LEU A 350 -4.48 6.32 9.03
C LEU A 350 -3.46 5.60 9.89
N SER A 351 -2.22 6.06 9.85
CA SER A 351 -1.11 5.42 10.56
C SER A 351 -1.30 5.49 12.08
N LEU A 352 -1.72 6.64 12.60
CA LEU A 352 -2.05 6.82 14.01
C LEU A 352 -3.20 5.91 14.45
N SER A 353 -4.20 5.67 13.59
CA SER A 353 -5.32 4.78 13.91
C SER A 353 -4.87 3.35 14.20
N TYR A 354 -3.83 2.86 13.51
CA TYR A 354 -3.24 1.55 13.79
C TYR A 354 -2.40 1.51 15.06
N ALA A 355 -1.78 2.63 15.44
CA ALA A 355 -1.08 2.74 16.71
C ALA A 355 -2.06 2.72 17.90
N ILE A 356 -3.21 3.41 17.78
CA ILE A 356 -4.24 3.48 18.82
C ILE A 356 -5.01 2.16 18.91
N VAL A 357 -5.52 1.68 17.78
CA VAL A 357 -6.34 0.47 17.69
C VAL A 357 -5.47 -0.69 17.22
N HIS A 358 -4.38 -0.95 17.95
CA HIS A 358 -3.42 -1.98 17.55
C HIS A 358 -4.03 -3.40 17.68
N PRO A 359 -3.87 -4.29 16.67
CA PRO A 359 -4.44 -5.64 16.73
C PRO A 359 -3.97 -6.45 17.96
N GLY A 360 -2.73 -6.20 18.41
CA GLY A 360 -2.19 -6.80 19.63
C GLY A 360 -2.90 -6.34 20.91
N LEU A 361 -3.39 -5.10 20.97
CA LEU A 361 -4.13 -4.59 22.13
C LEU A 361 -5.49 -5.26 22.28
N LEU A 362 -6.17 -5.52 21.15
CA LEU A 362 -7.52 -6.07 21.13
C LEU A 362 -7.56 -7.58 21.31
N PHE A 363 -6.70 -8.32 20.61
CA PHE A 363 -6.75 -9.77 20.65
C PHE A 363 -5.62 -10.41 21.48
N GLY A 364 -4.73 -9.59 22.03
CA GLY A 364 -3.56 -10.05 22.77
C GLY A 364 -2.59 -10.84 21.89
N ARG A 365 -1.63 -11.51 22.54
CA ARG A 365 -0.69 -12.43 21.87
C ARG A 365 -1.34 -13.72 21.35
N ARG A 366 -2.61 -14.00 21.70
CA ARG A 366 -3.25 -15.30 21.46
C ARG A 366 -3.87 -15.47 20.08
N LEU A 367 -4.05 -14.38 19.32
CA LEU A 367 -4.54 -14.46 17.94
C LEU A 367 -3.43 -14.74 16.92
N PHE A 368 -2.17 -14.81 17.35
CA PHE A 368 -0.99 -14.74 16.49
C PHE A 368 0.07 -15.79 16.81
#